data_AF-A0A952I1B2-F1
#
_entry.id   AF-A0A952I1B2-F1
#
_cell.length_a   1.000
_cell.length_b   1.000
_cell.length_c   1.000
_cell.angle_alpha   90.00
_cell.angle_beta   90.00
_cell.angle_gamma   90.00
#
_symmetry.space_group_name_H-M   'P 1'
#
loop_
_entity.id
_entity.type
_entity.pdbx_description
1 polymer ?
#
loop_
_entity_poly.entity_id
_entity_poly.type
_entity_poly.pdbx_seq_one_letter_code
_entity_poly.pdbx_strand_id
1 'polypeptide(L)'
;MTKDKTNELNPNNAVKKANSAALAGAKSGWARPAAILDGEAAAAWQAYNAMQATKQRHYDLLAIVDNKKKKFNIDATDKDVAILADLLEDHDSQVKRFTKASSELKLAYPEAHRALFEYIGMINQAESTGLEH
;
A
#
# COMPACT_ATOMS: atom_id res chain seq x y z
N MET A 1 -7.21 -47.39 -21.02
CA MET A 1 -7.84 -46.12 -20.63
C MET A 1 -8.46 -46.33 -19.25
N THR A 2 -8.25 -45.55 -18.18
CA THR A 2 -7.46 -44.35 -17.87
C THR A 2 -7.36 -44.32 -16.34
N LYS A 3 -6.22 -43.90 -15.77
CA LYS A 3 -5.95 -43.91 -14.32
C LYS A 3 -6.79 -42.85 -13.61
N ASP A 4 -7.58 -43.25 -12.62
CA ASP A 4 -8.22 -42.35 -11.66
C ASP A 4 -7.17 -41.87 -10.65
N LYS A 5 -6.92 -40.57 -10.61
CA LYS A 5 -5.99 -39.93 -9.68
C LYS A 5 -6.76 -39.14 -8.65
N THR A 6 -6.65 -39.61 -7.41
CA THR A 6 -6.87 -38.93 -6.14
C THR A 6 -6.52 -37.44 -6.21
N ASN A 7 -7.51 -36.57 -5.96
CA ASN A 7 -7.29 -35.14 -5.72
C ASN A 7 -7.60 -34.85 -4.25
N GLU A 8 -6.59 -35.05 -3.39
CA GLU A 8 -6.59 -34.61 -2.01
C GLU A 8 -6.59 -33.08 -1.94
N LEU A 9 -7.61 -32.52 -1.28
CA LEU A 9 -7.72 -31.11 -0.95
C LEU A 9 -6.68 -30.75 0.11
N ASN A 10 -5.53 -30.23 -0.33
CA ASN A 10 -4.50 -29.69 0.55
C ASN A 10 -4.89 -28.27 1.04
N PRO A 11 -5.14 -28.06 2.35
CA PRO A 11 -5.52 -26.74 2.89
C PRO A 11 -4.40 -25.69 2.80
N ASN A 12 -3.16 -26.09 2.52
CA ASN A 12 -2.05 -25.15 2.29
C ASN A 12 -2.18 -24.36 0.98
N ASN A 13 -3.04 -24.80 0.06
CA ASN A 13 -3.23 -24.13 -1.22
C ASN A 13 -4.15 -22.89 -1.12
N ALA A 14 -5.04 -22.85 -0.13
CA ALA A 14 -5.91 -21.71 0.12
C ALA A 14 -5.15 -20.52 0.72
N VAL A 15 -4.19 -20.80 1.62
CA VAL A 15 -3.34 -19.77 2.25
C VAL A 15 -2.36 -19.16 1.24
N LYS A 16 -1.84 -19.96 0.29
CA LYS A 16 -1.02 -19.44 -0.82
C LYS A 16 -1.79 -18.51 -1.75
N LYS A 17 -3.07 -18.79 -2.01
CA LYS A 17 -3.88 -17.95 -2.91
C LYS A 17 -4.32 -16.64 -2.27
N ALA A 18 -4.51 -16.60 -0.95
CA ALA A 18 -4.82 -15.37 -0.21
C ALA A 18 -3.61 -14.42 -0.11
N ASN A 19 -2.39 -14.94 0.04
CA ASN A 19 -1.17 -14.11 0.07
C ASN A 19 -0.69 -13.65 -1.31
N SER A 20 -1.27 -14.16 -2.41
CA SER A 20 -0.90 -13.80 -3.78
C SER A 20 -1.65 -12.58 -4.31
N ALA A 21 -2.77 -12.20 -3.70
CA ALA A 21 -3.61 -11.08 -4.17
C ALA A 21 -3.22 -9.72 -3.56
N ALA A 22 -2.48 -9.70 -2.46
CA ALA A 22 -2.04 -8.46 -1.80
C ALA A 22 -0.76 -7.84 -2.41
N LEU A 23 -0.21 -8.43 -3.48
CA LEU A 23 1.03 -7.98 -4.13
C LEU A 23 0.89 -7.88 -5.67
N ALA A 24 -0.34 -7.60 -6.15
CA ALA A 24 -0.60 -7.32 -7.56
C ALA A 24 0.00 -5.95 -7.95
N GLY A 25 1.32 -5.91 -8.08
CA GLY A 25 2.11 -4.73 -8.48
C GLY A 25 3.60 -5.02 -8.74
N ALA A 26 4.13 -6.19 -8.41
CA ALA A 26 5.55 -6.49 -8.63
C ALA A 26 5.82 -7.09 -10.03
N LYS A 27 5.80 -6.25 -11.07
CA LYS A 27 6.50 -6.53 -12.35
C LYS A 27 7.84 -5.78 -12.45
N SER A 28 8.60 -5.73 -11.36
CA SER A 28 10.00 -5.32 -11.39
C SER A 28 10.86 -6.44 -10.81
N GLY A 29 11.92 -6.83 -11.51
CA GLY A 29 12.85 -7.90 -11.11
C GLY A 29 13.72 -7.55 -9.90
N TRP A 30 13.18 -6.80 -8.94
CA TRP A 30 13.87 -6.29 -7.77
C TRP A 30 13.39 -7.07 -6.54
N ALA A 31 14.31 -7.75 -5.87
CA ALA A 31 14.01 -8.52 -4.68
C ALA A 31 13.65 -7.58 -3.52
N ARG A 32 12.47 -7.77 -2.92
CA ARG A 32 12.07 -7.10 -1.68
C ARG A 32 13.11 -7.43 -0.58
N PRO A 33 13.69 -6.45 0.14
CA PRO A 33 14.63 -6.71 1.24
C PRO A 33 13.88 -7.20 2.49
N ALA A 34 13.30 -8.41 2.41
CA ALA A 34 12.38 -8.95 3.40
C ALA A 34 13.00 -9.04 4.81
N ALA A 35 14.27 -9.41 4.93
CA ALA A 35 14.94 -9.50 6.23
C ALA A 35 14.91 -8.16 7.01
N ILE A 36 15.10 -7.04 6.32
CA ILE A 36 15.07 -5.70 6.93
C ILE A 36 13.63 -5.22 7.14
N LEU A 37 12.77 -5.41 6.14
CA LEU A 37 11.38 -4.94 6.18
C LEU A 37 10.47 -5.74 7.13
N ASP A 38 10.80 -6.99 7.40
CA ASP A 38 10.10 -7.84 8.36
C ASP A 38 10.86 -7.89 9.71
N GLY A 39 12.04 -7.26 9.78
CA GLY A 39 12.90 -7.11 10.96
C GLY A 39 12.90 -5.68 11.50
N GLU A 40 14.08 -5.04 11.53
CA GLU A 40 14.32 -3.75 12.18
C GLU A 40 13.43 -2.62 11.61
N ALA A 41 13.16 -2.64 10.30
CA ALA A 41 12.35 -1.63 9.64
C ALA A 41 10.85 -1.93 9.65
N ALA A 42 10.39 -3.02 10.27
CA ALA A 42 9.00 -3.48 10.16
C ALA A 42 7.97 -2.43 10.61
N ALA A 43 8.21 -1.75 11.73
CA ALA A 43 7.29 -0.71 12.21
C ALA A 43 7.18 0.47 11.24
N ALA A 44 8.31 0.94 10.70
CA ALA A 44 8.34 2.04 9.74
C ALA A 44 7.74 1.62 8.38
N TRP A 45 8.01 0.39 7.93
CA TRP A 45 7.43 -0.17 6.71
C TRP A 45 5.91 -0.32 6.80
N GLN A 46 5.39 -0.83 7.92
CA GLN A 46 3.94 -0.89 8.16
C GLN A 46 3.29 0.49 8.21
N ALA A 47 3.94 1.46 8.86
CA ALA A 47 3.45 2.83 8.92
C ALA A 47 3.44 3.50 7.53
N TYR A 48 4.46 3.26 6.71
CA TYR A 48 4.49 3.70 5.31
C TYR A 48 3.32 3.11 4.49
N ASN A 49 3.11 1.79 4.57
CA ASN A 49 2.01 1.15 3.85
C ASN A 49 0.63 1.67 4.31
N ALA A 50 0.46 1.90 5.61
CA ALA A 50 -0.76 2.51 6.13
C ALA A 50 -0.95 3.91 5.56
N MET A 51 0.08 4.76 5.58
CA MET A 51 0.06 6.11 5.01
C MET A 51 -0.31 6.10 3.51
N GLN A 52 0.24 5.17 2.72
CA GLN A 52 -0.11 5.05 1.31
C GLN A 52 -1.56 4.58 1.09
N ALA A 53 -2.03 3.64 1.90
CA ALA A 53 -3.42 3.20 1.85
C ALA A 53 -4.39 4.36 2.18
N THR A 54 -4.11 5.16 3.21
CA THR A 54 -4.95 6.32 3.56
C THR A 54 -4.86 7.43 2.53
N LYS A 55 -3.71 7.58 1.87
CA LYS A 55 -3.55 8.46 0.71
C LYS A 55 -4.49 8.05 -0.39
N GLN A 56 -4.42 6.80 -0.83
CA GLN A 56 -5.25 6.30 -1.93
C GLN A 56 -6.75 6.49 -1.64
N ARG A 57 -7.20 6.21 -0.41
CA ARG A 57 -8.63 6.36 -0.03
C ARG A 57 -9.18 7.77 -0.26
N HIS A 58 -8.45 8.82 0.09
CA HIS A 58 -8.97 10.18 -0.13
C HIS A 58 -8.90 10.59 -1.60
N TYR A 59 -7.89 10.13 -2.35
CA TYR A 59 -7.86 10.33 -3.81
C TYR A 59 -9.01 9.60 -4.52
N ASP A 60 -9.38 8.41 -4.07
CA ASP A 60 -10.53 7.67 -4.62
C ASP A 60 -11.84 8.44 -4.43
N LEU A 61 -12.05 9.04 -3.24
CA LEU A 61 -13.22 9.88 -2.99
C LEU A 61 -13.22 11.12 -3.92
N LEU A 62 -12.08 11.79 -4.07
CA LEU A 62 -11.96 12.93 -4.98
C LEU A 62 -12.29 12.54 -6.43
N ALA A 63 -11.81 11.38 -6.89
CA ALA A 63 -12.10 10.86 -8.22
C ALA A 63 -13.59 10.53 -8.43
N ILE A 64 -14.27 10.04 -7.38
CA ILE A 64 -15.72 9.80 -7.39
C ILE A 64 -16.48 11.12 -7.49
N VAL A 65 -16.15 12.11 -6.65
CA VAL A 65 -16.81 13.43 -6.63
C VAL A 65 -16.60 14.16 -7.96
N ASP A 66 -15.38 14.15 -8.48
CA ASP A 66 -15.07 14.72 -9.79
C ASP A 66 -15.87 14.03 -10.93
N ASN A 67 -15.98 12.70 -10.91
CA ASN A 67 -16.82 11.97 -11.87
C ASN A 67 -18.31 12.33 -11.75
N LYS A 68 -18.84 12.47 -10.54
CA LYS A 68 -20.23 12.90 -10.31
C LYS A 68 -20.48 14.26 -10.96
N LYS A 69 -19.55 15.20 -10.78
CA LYS A 69 -19.63 16.54 -11.38
C LYS A 69 -19.54 16.47 -12.90
N LYS A 70 -18.58 15.75 -13.46
CA LYS A 70 -18.37 15.69 -14.93
C LYS A 70 -19.49 14.96 -15.67
N LYS A 71 -19.98 13.84 -15.14
CA LYS A 71 -20.96 12.99 -15.84
C LYS A 71 -22.41 13.37 -15.60
N PHE A 72 -22.71 13.90 -14.41
CA PHE A 72 -24.09 14.12 -13.97
C PHE A 72 -24.34 15.56 -13.51
N ASN A 73 -23.32 16.44 -13.55
CA ASN A 73 -23.38 17.81 -13.02
C ASN A 73 -23.84 17.87 -11.55
N ILE A 74 -23.51 16.84 -10.77
CA ILE A 74 -23.81 16.78 -9.34
C ILE A 74 -22.62 17.36 -8.58
N ASP A 75 -22.86 18.41 -7.81
CA ASP A 75 -21.86 19.00 -6.92
C ASP A 75 -21.60 18.12 -5.68
N ALA A 76 -20.45 18.34 -5.04
CA ALA A 76 -20.12 17.68 -3.78
C ALA A 76 -21.16 18.03 -2.72
N THR A 77 -21.62 17.01 -1.99
CA THR A 77 -22.56 17.20 -0.88
C THR A 77 -21.82 17.50 0.42
N ASP A 78 -22.51 18.05 1.42
CA ASP A 78 -21.94 18.23 2.76
C ASP A 78 -21.43 16.91 3.35
N LYS A 79 -22.06 15.78 2.99
CA LYS A 79 -21.60 14.45 3.38
C LYS A 79 -20.27 14.07 2.72
N ASP A 80 -20.10 14.37 1.43
CA ASP A 80 -18.82 14.12 0.74
C ASP A 80 -17.69 14.95 1.36
N VAL A 81 -17.99 16.20 1.75
CA VAL A 81 -17.03 17.09 2.44
C VAL A 81 -16.65 16.55 3.82
N ALA A 82 -17.63 16.11 4.62
CA ALA A 82 -17.38 15.53 5.93
C ALA A 82 -16.51 14.26 5.86
N ILE A 83 -16.82 13.35 4.93
CA ILE A 83 -16.03 12.13 4.72
C ILE A 83 -14.61 12.49 4.28
N LEU A 84 -14.45 13.48 3.39
CA LEU A 84 -13.12 13.92 2.97
C LEU A 84 -12.30 14.46 4.14
N ALA A 85 -12.92 15.24 5.03
CA ALA A 85 -12.26 15.75 6.23
C ALA A 85 -11.77 14.61 7.14
N ASP A 86 -12.61 13.61 7.40
CA ASP A 86 -12.24 12.44 8.21
C ASP A 86 -11.09 11.65 7.57
N LEU A 87 -11.11 11.46 6.25
CA LEU A 87 -10.06 10.76 5.52
C LEU A 87 -8.73 11.53 5.54
N LEU A 88 -8.77 12.86 5.49
CA LEU A 88 -7.59 13.70 5.60
C LEU A 88 -7.00 13.67 7.02
N GLU A 89 -7.84 13.66 8.06
CA GLU A 89 -7.40 13.54 9.46
C GLU A 89 -6.74 12.17 9.72
N ASP A 90 -7.33 11.09 9.21
CA ASP A 90 -6.72 9.75 9.28
C ASP A 90 -5.39 9.71 8.52
N HIS A 91 -5.31 10.35 7.35
CA HIS A 91 -4.05 10.45 6.61
C HIS A 91 -2.97 11.20 7.40
N ASP A 92 -3.28 12.37 7.96
CA ASP A 92 -2.36 13.14 8.79
C ASP A 92 -1.86 12.33 10.00
N SER A 93 -2.75 11.56 10.63
CA SER A 93 -2.40 10.64 11.71
C SER A 93 -1.40 9.57 11.26
N GLN A 94 -1.58 8.98 10.08
CA GLN A 94 -0.61 8.01 9.54
C GLN A 94 0.71 8.66 9.11
N VAL A 95 0.70 9.89 8.57
CA VAL A 95 1.92 10.65 8.24
C VAL A 95 2.75 10.90 9.50
N LYS A 96 2.12 11.34 10.59
CA LYS A 96 2.78 11.52 11.90
C LYS A 96 3.35 10.21 12.43
N ARG A 97 2.59 9.11 12.32
CA ARG A 97 3.05 7.79 12.74
C ARG A 97 4.26 7.31 11.94
N PHE A 98 4.23 7.44 10.61
CA PHE A 98 5.36 7.08 9.75
C PHE A 98 6.59 7.94 10.05
N THR A 99 6.40 9.26 10.21
CA THR A 99 7.48 10.19 10.55
C THR A 99 8.17 9.78 11.85
N LYS A 100 7.39 9.49 12.90
CA LYS A 100 7.92 9.02 14.18
C LYS A 100 8.68 7.70 14.04
N ALA A 101 8.07 6.68 13.44
CA ALA A 101 8.69 5.36 13.28
C ALA A 101 9.97 5.42 12.43
N SER A 102 9.98 6.27 11.40
CA SER A 102 11.15 6.53 10.56
C SER A 102 12.27 7.21 11.35
N SER A 103 11.96 8.21 12.18
CA SER A 103 12.94 8.87 13.03
C SER A 103 13.54 7.91 14.06
N GLU A 104 12.71 7.09 14.71
CA GLU A 104 13.15 6.06 15.66
C GLU A 104 14.06 5.02 14.97
N LEU A 105 13.67 4.55 13.78
CA LEU A 105 14.48 3.64 12.97
C LEU A 105 15.84 4.25 12.59
N LYS A 106 15.87 5.53 12.20
CA LYS A 106 17.11 6.23 11.85
C LYS A 106 18.10 6.29 13.01
N LEU A 107 17.59 6.47 14.23
CA LEU A 107 18.42 6.54 15.43
C LEU A 107 18.90 5.16 15.89
N ALA A 108 18.04 4.15 15.84
CA ALA A 108 18.36 2.81 16.34
C ALA A 108 19.13 1.96 15.32
N TYR A 109 18.77 2.05 14.03
CA TYR A 109 19.31 1.21 12.95
C TYR A 109 19.49 2.03 11.65
N PRO A 110 20.54 2.86 11.55
CA PRO A 110 20.76 3.74 10.40
C PRO A 110 20.83 3.02 9.04
N GLU A 111 21.42 1.82 9.00
CA GLU A 111 21.51 1.01 7.78
C GLU A 111 20.15 0.47 7.35
N ALA A 112 19.32 0.01 8.30
CA ALA A 112 17.94 -0.41 8.02
C ALA A 112 17.07 0.76 7.55
N HIS A 113 17.25 1.95 8.13
CA HIS A 113 16.61 3.18 7.65
C HIS A 113 17.01 3.49 6.20
N ARG A 114 18.30 3.45 5.87
CA ARG A 114 18.77 3.67 4.50
C ARG A 114 18.15 2.68 3.51
N ALA A 115 18.23 1.38 3.82
CA ALA A 115 17.68 0.33 2.96
C ALA A 115 16.16 0.47 2.75
N LEU A 116 15.42 0.86 3.79
CA LEU A 116 13.99 1.15 3.71
C LEU A 116 13.71 2.29 2.72
N PHE A 117 14.42 3.42 2.82
CA PHE A 117 14.18 4.58 1.96
C PHE A 117 14.65 4.37 0.52
N GLU A 118 15.73 3.61 0.31
CA GLU A 118 16.13 3.16 -1.03
C GLU A 118 15.02 2.33 -1.67
N TYR A 119 14.44 1.38 -0.93
CA TYR A 119 13.33 0.56 -1.42
C TYR A 119 12.04 1.37 -1.67
N ILE A 120 11.67 2.28 -0.78
CA ILE A 120 10.54 3.21 -0.99
C ILE A 120 10.76 4.05 -2.25
N GLY A 121 11.97 4.57 -2.44
CA GLY A 121 12.32 5.33 -3.64
C GLY A 121 12.16 4.52 -4.93
N MET A 122 12.51 3.23 -4.89
CA MET A 122 12.32 2.31 -6.01
C MET A 122 10.84 2.05 -6.31
N ILE A 123 10.01 1.85 -5.28
CA ILE A 123 8.55 1.67 -5.45
C ILE A 123 7.92 2.90 -6.10
N ASN A 124 8.17 4.09 -5.54
CA ASN A 124 7.58 5.33 -6.06
C ASN A 124 8.00 5.62 -7.52
N GLN A 125 9.22 5.25 -7.91
CA GLN A 125 9.67 5.36 -9.31
C GLN A 125 8.93 4.39 -10.23
N ALA A 126 8.72 3.15 -9.79
CA ALA A 126 7.96 2.16 -10.56
C ALA A 126 6.48 2.57 -10.74
N GLU A 127 5.88 3.19 -9.73
CA GLU A 127 4.52 3.76 -9.84
C GLU A 127 4.47 4.93 -10.84
N SER A 128 5.53 5.74 -10.91
CA SER A 128 5.61 6.88 -11.82
C SER A 128 5.81 6.46 -13.29
N THR A 129 6.59 5.41 -13.54
CA THR A 129 6.86 4.89 -14.90
C THR A 129 5.76 3.96 -15.42
N GLY A 130 4.90 3.43 -14.54
CA GLY A 130 3.73 2.64 -14.92
C GLY A 130 2.52 3.45 -15.41
N LEU A 131 2.60 4.79 -15.42
CA LEU A 131 1.54 5.71 -15.88
C LEU A 131 1.66 6.11 -17.38
N GLU A 132 2.64 5.58 -18.12
CA GLU A 132 2.70 5.74 -19.57
C GLU A 132 1.96 4.60 -20.29
N HIS A 133 0.63 4.61 -20.34
CA HIS A 133 -0.14 3.83 -21.31
C HIS A 133 -1.52 4.45 -21.60
#